data_AF-A0A4Y9NY07-F1
#
_entry.id   AF-A0A4Y9NY07-F1
#
_cell.length_a   1.000
_cell.length_b   1.000
_cell.length_c   1.000
_cell.angle_alpha   90.00
_cell.angle_beta   90.00
_cell.angle_gamma   90.00
#
_symmetry.space_group_name_H-M   'P 1'
#
loop_
_entity.id
_entity.type
_entity.pdbx_description
1 polymer ?
#
loop_
_entity_poly.entity_id
_entity_poly.type
_entity_poly.pdbx_seq_one_letter_code
_entity_poly.pdbx_strand_id
1 'polypeptide(L)'
;MINHSHTVMVAGAQLHGSGDTRRAGQTMRAAGRTTFLSSARRPAVVALGVLATLGLSTLTAPTAVAAPEHRTRVIVQLQPGWDALLESRRAGGAVSHVYRAAVNGFAGEFSDRAIAVLQRSPAVLSVEPDGVVTASDLQASATWGVDRIDQAALPLSTTYTYPTAAGAGVTAYVVDSGVAPHAEFGDRLTSGHTTVADGNGTSDCNGHGTHVAGTVAGTTYGVAKRATVVPVRVLDCKGSGSLSGVIAGLDWIVGNHTTGPAVANLSLGGGVSTTMDAAVRRVIDDGVTVAIAAGNSNTNACNTSPARLPAALTVGATEKTDRRASFSNFGACLDLFAPGAGITSAWHTGATAAAPGTATNTVSGTSMAAPHVAGAAALLLSTTPSLTPATVASRLTATATTGTVTSAGAKSPNRLLFVAP
;
A
#
# COMPACT_ATOMS: atom_id res chain seq x y z
N MET A 1 -4.44 -21.16 -47.40
CA MET A 1 -4.69 -20.04 -48.32
C MET A 1 -4.23 -18.76 -47.64
N ILE A 2 -3.31 -18.09 -48.31
CA ILE A 2 -2.55 -16.92 -47.88
C ILE A 2 -3.43 -15.67 -48.05
N ASN A 3 -3.47 -14.77 -47.07
CA ASN A 3 -3.24 -13.35 -47.40
C ASN A 3 -2.84 -12.49 -46.19
N HIS A 4 -1.65 -11.90 -46.32
CA HIS A 4 -1.18 -10.74 -45.58
C HIS A 4 -1.82 -9.45 -46.10
N SER A 5 -1.87 -8.41 -45.28
CA SER A 5 -1.70 -7.02 -45.74
C SER A 5 -1.23 -6.10 -44.61
N HIS A 6 0.00 -5.61 -44.76
CA HIS A 6 0.59 -4.44 -44.12
C HIS A 6 0.33 -3.19 -44.98
N THR A 7 0.19 -2.00 -44.38
CA THR A 7 0.48 -0.66 -44.96
C THR A 7 0.60 0.33 -43.79
N VAL A 8 1.79 0.76 -43.34
CA VAL A 8 2.72 1.84 -43.79
C VAL A 8 2.31 3.27 -43.39
N MET A 9 3.28 3.94 -42.75
CA MET A 9 3.34 5.34 -42.29
C MET A 9 3.35 6.38 -43.41
N VAL A 10 2.92 7.61 -43.10
CA VAL A 10 3.43 8.84 -43.74
C VAL A 10 3.67 9.93 -42.68
N ALA A 11 4.89 10.47 -42.69
CA ALA A 11 5.32 11.66 -41.97
C ALA A 11 5.02 12.93 -42.78
N GLY A 12 4.80 14.06 -42.11
CA GLY A 12 4.74 15.38 -42.72
C GLY A 12 5.31 16.43 -41.77
N ALA A 13 6.46 16.99 -42.14
CA ALA A 13 7.12 18.13 -41.49
C ALA A 13 7.26 19.27 -42.51
N GLN A 14 7.03 20.51 -42.07
CA GLN A 14 7.44 21.80 -42.69
C GLN A 14 7.14 22.89 -41.64
N LEU A 15 8.09 23.58 -40.99
CA LEU A 15 9.14 24.54 -41.41
C LEU A 15 8.64 25.94 -41.83
N HIS A 16 9.38 26.94 -41.31
CA HIS A 16 9.36 28.42 -41.49
C HIS A 16 8.48 29.20 -40.50
N GLY A 17 8.96 30.26 -39.85
CA GLY A 17 10.26 30.90 -39.87
C GLY A 17 10.23 32.23 -39.10
N SER A 18 11.36 32.52 -38.44
CA SER A 18 12.04 33.82 -38.35
C SER A 18 11.33 35.07 -37.78
N GLY A 19 11.94 35.67 -36.76
CA GLY A 19 11.62 37.03 -36.29
C GLY A 19 12.45 37.48 -35.09
N ASP A 20 13.73 37.74 -35.34
CA ASP A 20 14.73 38.35 -34.45
C ASP A 20 14.31 39.77 -33.99
N THR A 21 14.63 40.18 -32.74
CA THR A 21 15.48 41.36 -32.42
C THR A 21 15.39 41.86 -30.96
N ARG A 22 16.53 41.71 -30.27
CA ARG A 22 17.35 42.73 -29.56
C ARG A 22 16.88 43.55 -28.34
N ARG A 23 17.88 43.65 -27.44
CA ARG A 23 18.32 44.74 -26.53
C ARG A 23 17.61 44.85 -25.18
N ALA A 24 18.29 44.56 -24.06
CA ALA A 24 19.43 45.24 -23.40
C ALA A 24 18.99 46.38 -22.48
N GLY A 25 19.41 46.32 -21.20
CA GLY A 25 19.31 47.45 -20.27
C GLY A 25 19.32 47.05 -18.80
N GLN A 26 20.51 46.92 -18.22
CA GLN A 26 20.73 47.05 -16.77
C GLN A 26 20.28 48.44 -16.30
N THR A 27 19.85 48.59 -15.04
CA THR A 27 20.51 49.45 -14.03
C THR A 27 19.79 49.44 -12.68
N MET A 28 20.63 49.63 -11.66
CA MET A 28 20.38 49.71 -10.22
C MET A 28 19.77 51.06 -9.73
N ARG A 29 19.34 51.04 -8.46
CA ARG A 29 19.42 52.08 -7.38
C ARG A 29 18.13 52.83 -6.94
N ALA A 30 17.77 52.53 -5.69
CA ALA A 30 17.71 53.39 -4.48
C ALA A 30 16.68 54.54 -4.31
N ALA A 31 15.92 54.40 -3.20
CA ALA A 31 15.58 55.35 -2.12
C ALA A 31 14.84 56.69 -2.39
N GLY A 32 13.80 56.96 -1.57
CA GLY A 32 13.29 58.32 -1.33
C GLY A 32 11.94 58.37 -0.57
N ARG A 33 11.95 59.00 0.63
CA ARG A 33 10.79 59.33 1.51
C ARG A 33 10.07 60.60 1.04
N THR A 34 8.75 60.71 1.29
CA THR A 34 8.04 61.96 1.72
C THR A 34 6.58 61.63 2.11
N THR A 35 6.16 61.67 3.38
CA THR A 35 5.48 62.76 4.16
C THR A 35 4.25 63.44 3.53
N PHE A 36 3.11 63.39 4.23
CA PHE A 36 2.04 64.40 4.21
C PHE A 36 1.48 64.63 5.63
N LEU A 37 1.12 65.88 5.89
CA LEU A 37 0.85 66.54 7.19
C LEU A 37 -0.65 66.67 7.53
N SER A 38 -0.92 66.67 8.85
CA SER A 38 -1.78 67.59 9.63
C SER A 38 -3.30 67.67 9.36
N SER A 39 -4.11 67.41 10.38
CA SER A 39 -4.65 68.49 11.24
C SER A 39 -5.38 67.97 12.48
N ALA A 40 -5.18 68.67 13.59
CA ALA A 40 -5.75 68.38 14.91
C ALA A 40 -6.91 69.33 15.23
N ARG A 41 -7.86 68.87 16.06
CA ARG A 41 -8.60 69.69 17.06
C ARG A 41 -9.25 68.77 18.11
N ARG A 42 -8.94 69.02 19.38
CA ARG A 42 -9.63 68.49 20.59
C ARG A 42 -10.85 69.37 20.90
N PRO A 43 -11.87 68.89 21.66
CA PRO A 43 -11.84 69.05 23.13
C PRO A 43 -12.44 67.84 23.90
N ALA A 44 -11.85 67.47 25.04
CA ALA A 44 -12.33 67.71 26.41
C ALA A 44 -13.09 66.51 27.01
N VAL A 45 -12.53 66.03 28.12
CA VAL A 45 -12.95 64.88 28.92
C VAL A 45 -13.96 65.34 29.97
N VAL A 46 -15.06 64.60 30.13
CA VAL A 46 -15.88 64.60 31.35
C VAL A 46 -15.78 63.21 31.95
N ALA A 47 -15.19 63.13 33.15
CA ALA A 47 -15.10 61.92 33.94
C ALA A 47 -16.36 61.77 34.79
N LEU A 48 -17.03 60.62 34.70
CA LEU A 48 -17.95 60.14 35.73
C LEU A 48 -17.41 58.80 36.25
N GLY A 49 -17.04 58.79 37.53
CA GLY A 49 -16.55 57.60 38.22
C GLY A 49 -17.66 56.62 38.53
N VAL A 50 -17.39 55.34 38.33
CA VAL A 50 -18.10 54.23 38.97
C VAL A 50 -17.04 53.30 39.57
N LEU A 51 -17.04 53.20 40.90
CA LEU A 51 -16.25 52.24 41.65
C LEU A 51 -16.77 50.83 41.35
N ALA A 52 -15.98 50.00 40.68
CA ALA A 52 -16.19 48.56 40.62
C ALA A 52 -15.15 47.87 41.51
N THR A 53 -15.61 47.23 42.59
CA THR A 53 -14.79 46.40 43.47
C THR A 53 -14.28 45.18 42.70
N LEU A 54 -12.99 45.17 42.38
CA LEU A 54 -12.30 44.01 41.81
C LEU A 54 -12.09 42.95 42.88
N GLY A 55 -12.89 41.88 42.84
CA GLY A 55 -12.55 40.63 43.52
C GLY A 55 -11.35 39.99 42.84
N LEU A 56 -10.26 39.76 43.59
CA LEU A 56 -9.13 38.97 43.13
C LEU A 56 -9.54 37.50 43.05
N SER A 57 -9.99 37.06 41.88
CA SER A 57 -10.06 35.64 41.54
C SER A 57 -8.68 35.20 41.03
N THR A 58 -7.96 34.40 41.80
CA THR A 58 -6.74 33.74 41.32
C THR A 58 -7.12 32.75 40.22
N LEU A 59 -6.88 33.11 38.95
CA LEU A 59 -6.92 32.14 37.85
C LEU A 59 -5.78 31.14 38.05
N THR A 60 -6.11 29.96 38.59
CA THR A 60 -5.27 28.78 38.40
C THR A 60 -5.41 28.35 36.94
N ALA A 61 -4.36 28.57 36.15
CA ALA A 61 -4.28 28.03 34.80
C ALA A 61 -4.49 26.51 34.84
N PRO A 62 -5.31 25.92 33.95
CA PRO A 62 -5.45 24.48 33.90
C PRO A 62 -4.08 23.89 33.55
N THR A 63 -3.56 23.02 34.40
CA THR A 63 -2.38 22.21 34.10
C THR A 63 -2.66 21.43 32.83
N ALA A 64 -1.99 21.79 31.74
CA ALA A 64 -1.96 20.96 30.54
C ALA A 64 -1.42 19.59 30.94
N VAL A 65 -2.28 18.56 30.87
CA VAL A 65 -1.85 17.18 31.01
C VAL A 65 -0.92 16.91 29.82
N ALA A 66 0.38 16.76 30.08
CA ALA A 66 1.34 16.43 29.05
C ALA A 66 0.90 15.15 28.35
N ALA A 67 0.88 15.17 27.02
CA ALA A 67 0.63 13.96 26.23
C ALA A 67 1.60 12.84 26.68
N PRO A 68 1.15 11.57 26.73
CA PRO A 68 2.01 10.47 27.13
C PRO A 68 3.28 10.46 26.25
N GLU A 69 4.44 10.41 26.91
CA GLU A 69 5.74 10.42 26.25
C GLU A 69 5.85 9.21 25.31
N HIS A 70 6.19 9.45 24.05
CA HIS A 70 6.40 8.38 23.07
C HIS A 70 7.54 7.48 23.54
N ARG A 71 7.29 6.17 23.62
CA ARG A 71 8.28 5.18 24.05
C ARG A 71 8.54 4.20 22.94
N THR A 72 9.82 3.95 22.70
CA THR A 72 10.31 3.03 21.68
C THR A 72 10.90 1.82 22.39
N ARG A 73 10.57 0.62 21.89
CA ARG A 73 11.17 -0.61 22.37
C ARG A 73 12.54 -0.79 21.73
N VAL A 74 13.57 -0.98 22.55
CA VAL A 74 14.95 -1.17 22.08
C VAL A 74 15.61 -2.31 22.83
N ILE A 75 16.58 -2.94 22.17
CA ILE A 75 17.57 -3.83 22.76
C ILE A 75 18.88 -3.03 22.91
N VAL A 76 19.44 -3.05 24.10
CA VAL A 76 20.71 -2.39 24.45
C VAL A 76 21.75 -3.46 24.71
N GLN A 77 22.76 -3.54 23.84
CA GLN A 77 23.92 -4.38 24.07
C GLN A 77 25.01 -3.56 24.77
N LEU A 78 25.62 -4.14 25.79
CA LEU A 78 26.68 -3.51 26.57
C LEU A 78 28.06 -4.03 26.14
N GLN A 79 29.07 -3.19 26.34
CA GLN A 79 30.48 -3.58 26.23
C GLN A 79 30.79 -4.72 27.22
N PRO A 80 31.74 -5.62 26.89
CA PRO A 80 32.22 -6.64 27.84
C PRO A 80 32.68 -6.02 29.16
N GLY A 81 32.37 -6.67 30.28
CA GLY A 81 32.79 -6.24 31.63
C GLY A 81 31.83 -5.28 32.35
N TRP A 82 30.79 -4.76 31.68
CA TRP A 82 29.73 -3.97 32.32
C TRP A 82 28.62 -4.85 32.89
N ASP A 83 28.06 -4.49 34.06
CA ASP A 83 26.95 -5.22 34.68
C ASP A 83 25.60 -4.78 34.09
N ALA A 84 24.98 -5.67 33.31
CA ALA A 84 23.70 -5.40 32.67
C ALA A 84 22.53 -5.08 33.62
N LEU A 85 22.50 -5.64 34.82
CA LEU A 85 21.45 -5.34 35.79
C LEU A 85 21.69 -3.98 36.47
N LEU A 86 22.94 -3.59 36.68
CA LEU A 86 23.26 -2.26 37.17
C LEU A 86 22.92 -1.19 36.12
N GLU A 87 23.34 -1.39 34.88
CA GLU A 87 23.13 -0.41 33.81
C GLU A 87 21.66 -0.30 33.40
N SER A 88 20.92 -1.41 33.35
CA SER A 88 19.47 -1.37 33.08
C SER A 88 18.69 -0.55 34.11
N ARG A 89 19.07 -0.61 35.40
CA ARG A 89 18.44 0.21 36.45
C ARG A 89 18.73 1.71 36.30
N ARG A 90 19.80 2.07 35.59
CA ARG A 90 20.18 3.48 35.32
C ARG A 90 19.61 4.00 34.01
N ALA A 91 19.06 3.13 33.17
CA ALA A 91 18.66 3.45 31.80
C ALA A 91 17.40 4.32 31.67
N GLY A 92 16.62 4.51 32.74
CA GLY A 92 15.51 5.48 32.75
C GLY A 92 14.28 5.09 31.92
N GLY A 93 13.96 3.80 31.83
CA GLY A 93 12.77 3.29 31.12
C GLY A 93 12.18 2.04 31.75
N ALA A 94 11.16 1.47 31.11
CA ALA A 94 10.55 0.21 31.55
C ALA A 94 11.35 -0.96 30.97
N VAL A 95 12.32 -1.43 31.74
CA VAL A 95 13.13 -2.60 31.38
C VAL A 95 12.24 -3.84 31.42
N SER A 96 12.20 -4.57 30.31
CA SER A 96 11.45 -5.82 30.17
C SER A 96 12.34 -7.05 30.41
N HIS A 97 13.60 -6.99 29.99
CA HIS A 97 14.53 -8.12 30.06
C HIS A 97 15.95 -7.65 30.37
N VAL A 98 16.71 -8.48 31.09
CA VAL A 98 18.15 -8.30 31.31
C VAL A 98 18.87 -9.58 30.90
N TYR A 99 19.84 -9.44 30.00
CA TYR A 99 20.61 -10.53 29.41
C TYR A 99 22.01 -10.57 30.01
N ARG A 100 22.48 -11.78 30.34
CA ARG A 100 23.82 -12.00 30.92
C ARG A 100 24.63 -13.13 30.28
N ALA A 101 23.96 -14.01 29.53
CA ALA A 101 24.55 -15.24 29.01
C ALA A 101 24.74 -15.19 27.50
N ALA A 102 23.63 -15.13 26.74
CA ALA A 102 23.68 -15.05 25.28
C ALA A 102 24.23 -13.71 24.78
N VAL A 103 23.85 -12.62 25.47
CA VAL A 103 24.30 -11.26 25.24
C VAL A 103 24.43 -10.58 26.61
N ASN A 104 25.36 -9.64 26.77
CA ASN A 104 25.41 -8.75 27.92
C ASN A 104 24.60 -7.48 27.60
N GLY A 105 23.44 -7.29 28.23
CA GLY A 105 22.55 -6.19 27.84
C GLY A 105 21.17 -6.23 28.47
N PHE A 106 20.25 -5.41 27.97
CA PHE A 106 18.86 -5.38 28.41
C PHE A 106 17.94 -4.87 27.31
N ALA A 107 16.64 -5.18 27.40
CA ALA A 107 15.63 -4.65 26.50
C ALA A 107 14.48 -4.02 27.28
N GLY A 108 13.77 -3.08 26.66
CA GLY A 108 12.69 -2.36 27.32
C GLY A 108 12.13 -1.22 26.48
N GLU A 109 11.19 -0.50 27.07
CA GLU A 109 10.58 0.69 26.48
C GLU A 109 11.16 1.95 27.11
N PHE A 110 11.75 2.79 26.25
CA PHE A 110 12.50 3.98 26.65
C PHE A 110 12.00 5.19 25.86
N SER A 111 12.07 6.36 26.46
CA SER A 111 11.82 7.58 25.70
C SER A 111 13.00 7.93 24.79
N ASP A 112 12.75 8.77 23.78
CA ASP A 112 13.79 9.20 22.83
C ASP A 112 14.98 9.84 23.56
N ARG A 113 14.72 10.54 24.67
CA ARG A 113 15.78 11.12 25.51
C ARG A 113 16.64 10.03 26.18
N ALA A 114 16.01 9.00 26.73
CA ALA A 114 16.73 7.89 27.35
C ALA A 114 17.56 7.12 26.30
N ILE A 115 16.99 6.88 25.12
CA ILE A 115 17.70 6.25 23.99
C ILE A 115 18.93 7.07 23.57
N ALA A 116 18.79 8.39 23.44
CA ALA A 116 19.91 9.26 23.08
C ALA A 116 21.03 9.27 24.14
N VAL A 117 20.68 9.11 25.43
CA VAL A 117 21.67 8.95 26.52
C VAL A 117 22.36 7.59 26.41
N LEU A 118 21.60 6.51 26.20
CA LEU A 118 22.14 5.16 26.04
C LEU A 118 23.11 5.07 24.85
N GLN A 119 22.75 5.66 23.71
CA GLN A 119 23.60 5.69 22.50
C GLN A 119 24.93 6.43 22.69
N ARG A 120 25.06 7.29 23.71
CA ARG A 120 26.28 8.02 24.04
C ARG A 120 27.04 7.43 25.23
N SER A 121 26.49 6.40 25.87
CA SER A 121 27.10 5.78 27.05
C SER A 121 28.32 4.96 26.66
N PRO A 122 29.48 5.12 27.33
CA PRO A 122 30.65 4.27 27.08
C PRO A 122 30.41 2.80 27.48
N ALA A 123 29.37 2.52 28.26
CA ALA A 123 28.96 1.16 28.61
C ALA A 123 28.21 0.44 27.49
N VAL A 124 27.65 1.18 26.54
CA VAL A 124 26.75 0.66 25.50
C VAL A 124 27.55 0.40 24.23
N LEU A 125 27.46 -0.83 23.73
CA LEU A 125 28.01 -1.24 22.44
C LEU A 125 27.05 -0.89 21.29
N SER A 126 25.75 -1.14 21.48
CA SER A 126 24.72 -0.80 20.50
C SER A 126 23.36 -0.57 21.15
N VAL A 127 22.54 0.24 20.50
CA VAL A 127 21.10 0.37 20.78
C VAL A 127 20.37 0.09 19.48
N GLU A 128 19.64 -1.00 19.42
CA GLU A 128 18.86 -1.40 18.25
C GLU A 128 17.36 -1.34 18.57
N PRO A 129 16.51 -0.86 17.64
CA PRO A 129 15.07 -1.02 17.77
C PRO A 129 14.70 -2.50 17.95
N ASP A 130 13.87 -2.79 18.94
CA ASP A 130 13.39 -4.15 19.17
C ASP A 130 12.38 -4.53 18.09
N GLY A 131 12.55 -5.73 17.53
CA GLY A 131 11.77 -6.24 16.41
C GLY A 131 10.71 -7.24 16.85
N VAL A 132 9.65 -7.39 16.06
CA VAL A 132 8.70 -8.50 16.23
C VAL A 132 9.24 -9.71 15.49
N VAL A 133 9.45 -10.83 16.19
CA VAL A 133 9.72 -12.13 15.58
C VAL A 133 8.40 -12.91 15.49
N THR A 134 8.10 -13.47 14.32
CA THR A 134 6.88 -14.26 14.07
C THR A 134 7.20 -15.69 13.66
N ALA A 135 6.32 -16.63 13.99
CA ALA A 135 6.38 -17.98 13.42
C ALA A 135 5.99 -17.94 11.94
N SER A 136 6.68 -18.75 11.13
CA SER A 136 6.50 -18.86 9.69
C SER A 136 6.22 -20.32 9.29
N ASP A 137 5.34 -20.51 8.31
CA ASP A 137 5.10 -21.78 7.64
C ASP A 137 5.82 -21.83 6.28
N LEU A 138 6.01 -23.04 5.74
CA LEU A 138 6.69 -23.28 4.47
C LEU A 138 5.80 -24.12 3.54
N GLN A 139 5.58 -23.62 2.33
CA GLN A 139 5.03 -24.41 1.23
C GLN A 139 6.18 -24.93 0.35
N ALA A 140 6.27 -26.25 0.19
CA ALA A 140 7.10 -26.86 -0.83
C ALA A 140 6.41 -26.88 -2.20
N SER A 141 7.19 -26.96 -3.28
CA SER A 141 6.68 -26.98 -4.66
C SER A 141 5.79 -25.77 -4.99
N ALA A 142 6.19 -24.60 -4.46
CA ALA A 142 5.49 -23.35 -4.67
C ALA A 142 5.52 -22.94 -6.15
N THR A 143 4.44 -22.32 -6.63
CA THR A 143 4.45 -21.72 -7.96
C THR A 143 5.35 -20.50 -7.95
N TRP A 144 5.93 -20.19 -9.12
CA TRP A 144 6.98 -19.18 -9.19
C TRP A 144 6.55 -17.78 -8.72
N GLY A 145 5.25 -17.44 -8.80
CA GLY A 145 4.75 -16.13 -8.38
C GLY A 145 4.91 -15.92 -6.87
N VAL A 146 4.47 -16.88 -6.06
CA VAL A 146 4.62 -16.82 -4.60
C VAL A 146 6.07 -17.07 -4.16
N ASP A 147 6.79 -17.98 -4.83
CA ASP A 147 8.22 -18.25 -4.60
C ASP A 147 9.12 -17.09 -5.01
N ARG A 148 8.69 -16.21 -5.92
CA ARG A 148 9.49 -15.02 -6.25
C ARG A 148 9.40 -13.98 -5.14
N ILE A 149 8.25 -13.85 -4.47
CA ILE A 149 8.02 -12.72 -3.57
C ILE A 149 8.58 -12.95 -2.17
N ASP A 150 8.98 -14.15 -1.76
CA ASP A 150 9.59 -14.40 -0.45
C ASP A 150 11.13 -14.49 -0.48
N GLN A 151 11.76 -14.19 -1.63
CA GLN A 151 13.21 -14.14 -1.79
C GLN A 151 13.67 -12.85 -2.50
N ALA A 152 14.91 -12.42 -2.23
CA ALA A 152 15.46 -11.20 -2.83
C ALA A 152 16.04 -11.43 -4.23
N ALA A 153 16.74 -12.54 -4.46
CA ALA A 153 17.50 -12.80 -5.67
C ALA A 153 17.10 -14.12 -6.34
N LEU A 154 17.22 -14.20 -7.66
CA LEU A 154 17.19 -15.45 -8.41
C LEU A 154 18.48 -16.28 -8.17
N PRO A 155 18.48 -17.61 -8.37
CA PRO A 155 17.39 -18.46 -8.85
C PRO A 155 16.32 -18.73 -7.80
N LEU A 156 15.14 -19.15 -8.27
CA LEU A 156 14.00 -19.49 -7.43
C LEU A 156 14.22 -20.76 -6.61
N SER A 157 13.69 -20.76 -5.39
CA SER A 157 13.86 -21.84 -4.41
C SER A 157 12.86 -22.98 -4.55
N THR A 158 11.75 -22.76 -5.29
CA THR A 158 10.57 -23.64 -5.35
C THR A 158 9.82 -23.78 -4.04
N THR A 159 10.02 -22.83 -3.12
CA THR A 159 9.35 -22.78 -1.82
C THR A 159 8.69 -21.43 -1.60
N TYR A 160 7.71 -21.36 -0.71
CA TYR A 160 7.11 -20.11 -0.29
C TYR A 160 6.98 -20.11 1.23
N THR A 161 7.70 -19.22 1.88
CA THR A 161 7.71 -19.01 3.32
C THR A 161 6.82 -17.82 3.66
N TYR A 162 5.93 -18.00 4.62
CA TYR A 162 4.94 -16.98 4.99
C TYR A 162 4.61 -17.02 6.48
N PRO A 163 4.18 -15.92 7.09
CA PRO A 163 3.79 -15.92 8.51
C PRO A 163 2.65 -16.92 8.77
N THR A 164 2.66 -17.64 9.89
CA THR A 164 1.63 -18.64 10.23
C THR A 164 0.21 -18.06 10.28
N ALA A 165 0.08 -16.76 10.62
CA ALA A 165 -1.20 -16.05 10.55
C ALA A 165 -1.78 -16.05 9.12
N ALA A 166 -0.92 -15.95 8.11
CA ALA A 166 -1.21 -16.10 6.69
C ALA A 166 -2.46 -15.34 6.19
N GLY A 167 -2.78 -14.17 6.74
CA GLY A 167 -3.98 -13.41 6.36
C GLY A 167 -5.23 -13.72 7.19
N ALA A 168 -5.15 -14.58 8.20
CA ALA A 168 -6.27 -14.90 9.08
C ALA A 168 -6.85 -13.64 9.73
N GLY A 169 -8.18 -13.52 9.72
CA GLY A 169 -8.89 -12.35 10.24
C GLY A 169 -8.95 -11.15 9.30
N VAL A 170 -8.33 -11.22 8.11
CA VAL A 170 -8.37 -10.17 7.09
C VAL A 170 -9.41 -10.50 6.02
N THR A 171 -10.24 -9.51 5.69
CA THR A 171 -11.17 -9.58 4.57
C THR A 171 -10.50 -9.08 3.28
N ALA A 172 -10.53 -9.90 2.23
CA ALA A 172 -10.07 -9.57 0.90
C ALA A 172 -11.26 -9.39 -0.05
N TYR A 173 -11.59 -8.14 -0.36
CA TYR A 173 -12.57 -7.80 -1.38
C TYR A 173 -11.98 -7.99 -2.78
N VAL A 174 -12.66 -8.77 -3.61
CA VAL A 174 -12.26 -9.01 -5.01
C VAL A 174 -13.25 -8.29 -5.92
N VAL A 175 -12.86 -7.11 -6.39
CA VAL A 175 -13.70 -6.26 -7.26
C VAL A 175 -13.45 -6.64 -8.71
N ASP A 176 -14.24 -7.57 -9.24
CA ASP A 176 -13.92 -8.25 -10.52
C ASP A 176 -15.16 -8.91 -11.18
N SER A 177 -15.00 -10.00 -11.93
CA SER A 177 -16.05 -10.78 -12.61
C SER A 177 -16.84 -11.73 -11.70
N GLY A 178 -16.59 -11.68 -10.39
CA GLY A 178 -17.11 -12.62 -9.39
C GLY A 178 -16.05 -13.60 -8.90
N VAL A 179 -16.44 -14.51 -8.02
CA VAL A 179 -15.57 -15.63 -7.58
C VAL A 179 -16.40 -16.90 -7.56
N ALA A 180 -15.93 -17.94 -8.24
CA ALA A 180 -16.59 -19.24 -8.22
C ALA A 180 -16.24 -20.04 -6.95
N PRO A 181 -17.16 -20.87 -6.42
CA PRO A 181 -16.83 -21.83 -5.37
C PRO A 181 -15.67 -22.74 -5.80
N HIS A 182 -14.58 -22.76 -5.03
CA HIS A 182 -13.36 -23.46 -5.43
C HIS A 182 -12.67 -24.08 -4.21
N ALA A 183 -12.01 -25.22 -4.39
CA ALA A 183 -11.27 -25.92 -3.33
C ALA A 183 -10.15 -25.06 -2.72
N GLU A 184 -9.67 -24.07 -3.47
CA GLU A 184 -8.67 -23.09 -3.03
C GLU A 184 -9.16 -22.14 -1.94
N PHE A 185 -10.47 -22.01 -1.74
CA PHE A 185 -11.05 -21.10 -0.75
C PHE A 185 -11.70 -21.84 0.42
N GLY A 186 -12.34 -22.99 0.17
CA GLY A 186 -13.14 -23.68 1.19
C GLY A 186 -14.16 -22.71 1.82
N ASP A 187 -14.27 -22.73 3.14
CA ASP A 187 -15.19 -21.86 3.90
C ASP A 187 -14.75 -20.38 3.96
N ARG A 188 -13.59 -20.04 3.39
CA ARG A 188 -13.10 -18.66 3.36
C ARG A 188 -13.74 -17.83 2.26
N LEU A 189 -14.43 -18.44 1.29
CA LEU A 189 -15.26 -17.69 0.34
C LEU A 189 -16.62 -17.39 0.97
N THR A 190 -16.91 -16.12 1.23
CA THR A 190 -18.16 -15.68 1.86
C THR A 190 -19.09 -14.98 0.88
N SER A 191 -20.29 -14.61 1.35
CA SER A 191 -21.21 -13.79 0.57
C SER A 191 -20.60 -12.43 0.23
N GLY A 192 -21.03 -11.87 -0.89
CA GLY A 192 -20.58 -10.59 -1.38
C GLY A 192 -21.67 -9.86 -2.16
N HIS A 193 -21.28 -9.05 -3.15
CA HIS A 193 -22.20 -8.18 -3.88
C HIS A 193 -22.02 -8.28 -5.39
N THR A 194 -23.10 -8.06 -6.13
CA THR A 194 -23.05 -7.94 -7.59
C THR A 194 -23.80 -6.70 -8.05
N THR A 195 -23.19 -5.96 -8.98
CA THR A 195 -23.86 -4.89 -9.72
C THR A 195 -24.27 -5.33 -11.11
N VAL A 196 -23.98 -6.59 -11.47
CA VAL A 196 -24.32 -7.18 -12.77
C VAL A 196 -25.68 -7.89 -12.65
N ALA A 197 -26.68 -7.35 -13.33
CA ALA A 197 -28.06 -7.83 -13.28
C ALA A 197 -28.34 -8.94 -14.31
N ASP A 198 -27.60 -10.03 -14.25
CA ASP A 198 -27.72 -11.18 -15.17
C ASP A 198 -28.19 -12.48 -14.50
N GLY A 199 -28.52 -12.42 -13.20
CA GLY A 199 -28.98 -13.56 -12.42
C GLY A 199 -27.87 -14.48 -11.88
N ASN A 200 -26.59 -14.24 -12.21
CA ASN A 200 -25.47 -15.07 -11.72
C ASN A 200 -25.02 -14.73 -10.29
N GLY A 201 -25.62 -13.72 -9.64
CA GLY A 201 -25.19 -13.28 -8.32
C GLY A 201 -23.71 -12.86 -8.36
N THR A 202 -22.93 -13.33 -7.39
CA THR A 202 -21.47 -13.10 -7.29
C THR A 202 -20.62 -14.20 -7.94
N SER A 203 -21.26 -15.20 -8.56
CA SER A 203 -20.53 -16.31 -9.19
C SER A 203 -19.75 -15.81 -10.40
N ASP A 204 -18.53 -16.31 -10.55
CA ASP A 204 -17.69 -16.01 -11.71
C ASP A 204 -18.09 -16.85 -12.92
N CYS A 205 -18.19 -16.18 -14.08
CA CYS A 205 -18.46 -16.80 -15.38
C CYS A 205 -17.44 -16.38 -16.45
N ASN A 206 -16.41 -15.63 -16.06
CA ASN A 206 -15.29 -15.25 -16.91
C ASN A 206 -14.02 -16.02 -16.53
N GLY A 207 -13.79 -16.21 -15.23
CA GLY A 207 -12.61 -16.85 -14.66
C GLY A 207 -11.58 -15.89 -14.09
N HIS A 208 -11.58 -14.64 -14.56
CA HIS A 208 -10.62 -13.63 -14.13
C HIS A 208 -10.70 -13.35 -12.63
N GLY A 209 -11.91 -13.14 -12.09
CA GLY A 209 -12.12 -12.87 -10.67
C GLY A 209 -11.72 -14.05 -9.77
N THR A 210 -12.02 -15.28 -10.17
CA THR A 210 -11.58 -16.50 -9.46
C THR A 210 -10.05 -16.63 -9.47
N HIS A 211 -9.40 -16.29 -10.58
CA HIS A 211 -7.95 -16.34 -10.72
C HIS A 211 -7.25 -15.36 -9.78
N VAL A 212 -7.68 -14.10 -9.79
CA VAL A 212 -7.09 -13.08 -8.90
C VAL A 212 -7.40 -13.36 -7.43
N ALA A 213 -8.62 -13.84 -7.10
CA ALA A 213 -8.94 -14.29 -5.75
C ALA A 213 -8.03 -15.42 -5.29
N GLY A 214 -7.74 -16.39 -6.16
CA GLY A 214 -6.81 -17.48 -5.91
C GLY A 214 -5.39 -16.99 -5.65
N THR A 215 -4.94 -15.93 -6.32
CA THR A 215 -3.62 -15.32 -6.08
C THR A 215 -3.59 -14.52 -4.78
N VAL A 216 -4.69 -13.88 -4.38
CA VAL A 216 -4.76 -13.21 -3.07
C VAL A 216 -4.73 -14.23 -1.95
N ALA A 217 -5.63 -15.22 -1.98
CA ALA A 217 -5.97 -16.02 -0.80
C ALA A 217 -6.19 -17.53 -1.08
N GLY A 218 -5.80 -18.06 -2.23
CA GLY A 218 -5.85 -19.50 -2.46
C GLY A 218 -4.96 -20.31 -1.49
N THR A 219 -5.38 -21.49 -1.09
CA THR A 219 -4.57 -22.38 -0.23
C THR A 219 -3.23 -22.73 -0.90
N THR A 220 -3.24 -23.02 -2.19
CA THR A 220 -2.06 -23.42 -2.97
C THR A 220 -1.41 -22.22 -3.65
N TYR A 221 -2.21 -21.37 -4.29
CA TYR A 221 -1.73 -20.29 -5.17
C TYR A 221 -1.69 -18.91 -4.50
N GLY A 222 -2.27 -18.79 -3.31
CA GLY A 222 -2.42 -17.52 -2.62
C GLY A 222 -1.20 -17.09 -1.82
N VAL A 223 -1.03 -15.78 -1.75
CA VAL A 223 -0.07 -15.12 -0.86
C VAL A 223 -0.56 -15.15 0.60
N ALA A 224 -1.82 -14.78 0.84
CA ALA A 224 -2.47 -14.75 2.15
C ALA A 224 -3.47 -15.91 2.31
N LYS A 225 -2.92 -17.12 2.49
CA LYS A 225 -3.64 -18.41 2.42
C LYS A 225 -4.83 -18.59 3.37
N ARG A 226 -4.96 -17.74 4.39
CA ARG A 226 -6.00 -17.80 5.43
C ARG A 226 -6.92 -16.58 5.44
N ALA A 227 -6.78 -15.67 4.47
CA ALA A 227 -7.69 -14.54 4.32
C ALA A 227 -9.08 -14.99 3.83
N THR A 228 -10.11 -14.25 4.26
CA THR A 228 -11.50 -14.42 3.84
C THR A 228 -11.73 -13.67 2.54
N VAL A 229 -12.28 -14.32 1.52
CA VAL A 229 -12.56 -13.73 0.21
C VAL A 229 -14.02 -13.28 0.13
N VAL A 230 -14.23 -12.00 -0.19
CA VAL A 230 -15.54 -11.40 -0.45
C VAL A 230 -15.63 -10.97 -1.92
N PRO A 231 -16.45 -11.63 -2.76
CA PRO A 231 -16.60 -11.25 -4.16
C PRO A 231 -17.43 -9.97 -4.30
N VAL A 232 -16.94 -9.01 -5.07
CA VAL A 232 -17.67 -7.81 -5.49
C VAL A 232 -17.71 -7.81 -7.02
N ARG A 233 -18.75 -8.44 -7.56
CA ARG A 233 -18.91 -8.68 -8.99
C ARG A 233 -19.41 -7.43 -9.71
N VAL A 234 -18.51 -6.82 -10.48
CA VAL A 234 -18.75 -5.60 -11.26
C VAL A 234 -18.49 -5.79 -12.75
N LEU A 235 -17.95 -6.95 -13.15
CA LEU A 235 -17.74 -7.34 -14.55
C LEU A 235 -18.63 -8.53 -14.93
N ASP A 236 -19.15 -8.51 -16.14
CA ASP A 236 -19.96 -9.59 -16.72
C ASP A 236 -19.11 -10.79 -17.19
N CYS A 237 -19.74 -11.79 -17.80
CA CYS A 237 -19.05 -12.99 -18.27
C CYS A 237 -18.05 -12.73 -19.41
N LYS A 238 -18.13 -11.56 -20.07
CA LYS A 238 -17.16 -11.11 -21.07
C LYS A 238 -16.02 -10.30 -20.44
N GLY A 239 -15.99 -10.16 -19.11
CA GLY A 239 -15.01 -9.35 -18.38
C GLY A 239 -15.25 -7.85 -18.56
N SER A 240 -16.47 -7.44 -18.90
CA SER A 240 -16.83 -6.04 -19.15
C SER A 240 -17.76 -5.49 -18.07
N GLY A 241 -17.57 -4.24 -17.69
CA GLY A 241 -18.41 -3.56 -16.70
C GLY A 241 -18.52 -2.07 -16.98
N SER A 242 -19.57 -1.44 -16.47
CA SER A 242 -19.72 0.01 -16.55
C SER A 242 -18.95 0.68 -15.41
N LEU A 243 -18.43 1.89 -15.67
CA LEU A 243 -17.83 2.74 -14.63
C LEU A 243 -18.79 2.92 -13.43
N SER A 244 -20.08 3.11 -13.70
CA SER A 244 -21.12 3.22 -12.66
C SER A 244 -21.28 1.93 -11.85
N GLY A 245 -21.20 0.76 -12.49
CA GLY A 245 -21.26 -0.54 -11.80
C GLY A 245 -20.05 -0.74 -10.88
N VAL A 246 -18.85 -0.41 -11.36
CA VAL A 246 -17.64 -0.47 -10.53
C VAL A 246 -17.75 0.48 -9.33
N ILE A 247 -18.16 1.74 -9.55
CA ILE A 247 -18.36 2.71 -8.45
C ILE A 247 -19.42 2.20 -7.45
N ALA A 248 -20.53 1.64 -7.91
CA ALA A 248 -21.55 1.06 -7.03
C ALA A 248 -21.01 -0.13 -6.21
N GLY A 249 -20.13 -0.95 -6.78
CA GLY A 249 -19.45 -2.01 -6.04
C GLY A 249 -18.51 -1.46 -4.95
N LEU A 250 -17.78 -0.38 -5.25
CA LEU A 250 -16.92 0.31 -4.26
C LEU A 250 -17.74 0.99 -3.16
N ASP A 251 -18.87 1.60 -3.52
CA ASP A 251 -19.83 2.19 -2.58
C ASP A 251 -20.39 1.12 -1.63
N TRP A 252 -20.75 -0.05 -2.16
CA TRP A 252 -21.16 -1.19 -1.35
C TRP A 252 -20.07 -1.64 -0.37
N ILE A 253 -18.80 -1.68 -0.79
CA ILE A 253 -17.70 -2.00 0.15
C ILE A 253 -17.72 -1.03 1.33
N VAL A 254 -17.77 0.28 1.09
CA VAL A 254 -17.77 1.29 2.17
C VAL A 254 -19.03 1.17 3.04
N GLY A 255 -20.18 0.85 2.45
CA GLY A 255 -21.44 0.68 3.19
C GLY A 255 -21.52 -0.60 4.03
N ASN A 256 -20.75 -1.63 3.67
CA ASN A 256 -20.81 -2.97 4.27
C ASN A 256 -19.52 -3.39 4.99
N HIS A 257 -18.44 -2.65 4.82
CA HIS A 257 -17.22 -2.83 5.59
C HIS A 257 -17.53 -2.47 7.04
N THR A 258 -17.46 -3.47 7.89
CA THR A 258 -17.61 -3.30 9.33
C THR A 258 -16.24 -2.97 9.93
N THR A 259 -16.03 -3.30 11.20
CA THR A 259 -14.71 -3.16 11.83
C THR A 259 -13.82 -4.36 11.49
N GLY A 260 -12.59 -4.11 11.06
CA GLY A 260 -11.58 -5.16 10.90
C GLY A 260 -10.53 -4.78 9.85
N PRO A 261 -9.42 -5.52 9.78
CA PRO A 261 -8.47 -5.33 8.69
C PRO A 261 -9.05 -5.82 7.37
N ALA A 262 -8.94 -5.00 6.33
CA ALA A 262 -9.39 -5.36 4.99
C ALA A 262 -8.44 -4.88 3.90
N VAL A 263 -8.44 -5.64 2.80
CA VAL A 263 -7.79 -5.29 1.53
C VAL A 263 -8.79 -5.37 0.40
N ALA A 264 -8.57 -4.61 -0.66
CA ALA A 264 -9.30 -4.76 -1.92
C ALA A 264 -8.33 -4.91 -3.09
N ASN A 265 -8.60 -5.91 -3.93
CA ASN A 265 -7.94 -6.08 -5.22
C ASN A 265 -8.86 -5.61 -6.34
N LEU A 266 -8.38 -4.63 -7.12
CA LEU A 266 -9.05 -4.08 -8.29
C LEU A 266 -8.18 -4.38 -9.52
N SER A 267 -8.41 -5.52 -10.13
CA SER A 267 -7.70 -5.97 -11.34
C SER A 267 -8.34 -5.46 -12.63
N LEU A 268 -8.80 -4.21 -12.59
CA LEU A 268 -9.53 -3.51 -13.64
C LEU A 268 -9.07 -2.06 -13.76
N GLY A 269 -9.43 -1.42 -14.86
CA GLY A 269 -9.14 -0.02 -15.10
C GLY A 269 -9.71 0.46 -16.42
N GLY A 270 -9.56 1.75 -16.69
CA GLY A 270 -10.02 2.36 -17.92
C GLY A 270 -9.43 3.74 -18.16
N GLY A 271 -10.12 4.53 -18.98
CA GLY A 271 -9.77 5.94 -19.18
C GLY A 271 -9.84 6.74 -17.88
N VAL A 272 -9.23 7.93 -17.90
CA VAL A 272 -9.21 8.84 -16.75
C VAL A 272 -10.63 9.13 -16.25
N SER A 273 -10.85 8.96 -14.95
CA SER A 273 -12.12 9.24 -14.30
C SER A 273 -11.85 9.73 -12.87
N THR A 274 -12.10 11.01 -12.63
CA THR A 274 -11.98 11.60 -11.29
C THR A 274 -12.97 10.99 -10.30
N THR A 275 -14.15 10.57 -10.78
CA THR A 275 -15.15 9.88 -9.96
C THR A 275 -14.69 8.48 -9.54
N MET A 276 -14.03 7.73 -10.43
CA MET A 276 -13.41 6.46 -10.06
C MET A 276 -12.31 6.69 -9.01
N ASP A 277 -11.41 7.64 -9.26
CA ASP A 277 -10.32 7.96 -8.34
C ASP A 277 -10.87 8.39 -6.96
N ALA A 278 -12.00 9.10 -6.92
CA ALA A 278 -12.67 9.48 -5.68
C ALA A 278 -13.31 8.28 -4.95
N ALA A 279 -13.96 7.38 -5.66
CA ALA A 279 -14.56 6.17 -5.08
C ALA A 279 -13.49 5.24 -4.48
N VAL A 280 -12.38 5.01 -5.19
CA VAL A 280 -11.26 4.21 -4.67
C VAL A 280 -10.62 4.89 -3.45
N ARG A 281 -10.44 6.22 -3.48
CA ARG A 281 -9.96 6.97 -2.31
C ARG A 281 -10.91 6.80 -1.12
N ARG A 282 -12.23 6.82 -1.33
CA ARG A 282 -13.19 6.65 -0.24
C ARG A 282 -13.07 5.27 0.42
N VAL A 283 -12.82 4.22 -0.35
CA VAL A 283 -12.54 2.86 0.16
C VAL A 283 -11.27 2.85 1.02
N ILE A 284 -10.22 3.58 0.59
CA ILE A 284 -8.98 3.71 1.35
C ILE A 284 -9.18 4.51 2.64
N ASP A 285 -9.92 5.61 2.58
CA ASP A 285 -10.24 6.45 3.74
C ASP A 285 -11.11 5.71 4.76
N ASP A 286 -11.83 4.66 4.34
CA ASP A 286 -12.58 3.75 5.19
C ASP A 286 -11.70 2.67 5.88
N GLY A 287 -10.39 2.69 5.63
CA GLY A 287 -9.41 1.80 6.25
C GLY A 287 -9.05 0.55 5.44
N VAL A 288 -9.62 0.39 4.24
CA VAL A 288 -9.32 -0.75 3.36
C VAL A 288 -8.05 -0.46 2.53
N THR A 289 -7.05 -1.34 2.59
CA THR A 289 -5.86 -1.20 1.73
C THR A 289 -6.16 -1.64 0.30
N VAL A 290 -5.95 -0.78 -0.69
CA VAL A 290 -6.32 -1.08 -2.09
C VAL A 290 -5.10 -1.30 -2.98
N ALA A 291 -5.06 -2.43 -3.68
CA ALA A 291 -4.10 -2.71 -4.75
C ALA A 291 -4.81 -2.68 -6.11
N ILE A 292 -4.21 -2.00 -7.08
CA ILE A 292 -4.77 -1.77 -8.43
C ILE A 292 -3.77 -2.16 -9.51
N ALA A 293 -4.30 -2.72 -10.60
CA ALA A 293 -3.54 -3.03 -11.79
C ALA A 293 -3.05 -1.75 -12.49
N ALA A 294 -1.76 -1.68 -12.87
CA ALA A 294 -1.22 -0.54 -13.62
C ALA A 294 -1.77 -0.44 -15.07
N GLY A 295 -2.23 -1.55 -15.65
CA GLY A 295 -2.74 -1.68 -17.01
C GLY A 295 -1.77 -2.38 -17.96
N ASN A 296 -2.29 -2.88 -19.09
CA ASN A 296 -1.59 -3.83 -19.98
C ASN A 296 -1.32 -3.27 -21.38
N SER A 297 -1.01 -1.97 -21.50
CA SER A 297 -0.87 -1.29 -22.81
C SER A 297 0.53 -0.75 -23.07
N ASN A 298 1.53 -1.11 -22.24
CA ASN A 298 2.89 -0.59 -22.31
C ASN A 298 2.92 0.95 -22.43
N THR A 299 2.10 1.64 -21.64
CA THR A 299 2.00 3.10 -21.59
C THR A 299 2.20 3.62 -20.18
N ASN A 300 2.21 4.95 -20.01
CA ASN A 300 2.32 5.58 -18.71
C ASN A 300 1.02 5.38 -17.89
N ALA A 301 1.11 4.68 -16.76
CA ALA A 301 -0.01 4.40 -15.85
C ALA A 301 -0.68 5.65 -15.27
N CYS A 302 0.04 6.78 -15.24
CA CYS A 302 -0.52 8.06 -14.81
C CYS A 302 -1.66 8.58 -15.71
N ASN A 303 -1.84 7.99 -16.90
CA ASN A 303 -2.86 8.37 -17.88
C ASN A 303 -4.15 7.52 -17.78
N THR A 304 -4.25 6.63 -16.79
CA THR A 304 -5.41 5.74 -16.61
C THR A 304 -5.93 5.80 -15.18
N SER A 305 -7.22 5.51 -15.01
CA SER A 305 -7.85 5.39 -13.68
C SER A 305 -8.24 3.93 -13.41
N PRO A 306 -8.12 3.46 -12.15
CA PRO A 306 -7.63 4.19 -10.98
C PRO A 306 -6.09 4.26 -10.85
N ALA A 307 -5.32 3.70 -11.80
CA ALA A 307 -3.84 3.56 -11.71
C ALA A 307 -3.05 4.86 -11.45
N ARG A 308 -3.63 6.03 -11.72
CA ARG A 308 -3.04 7.35 -11.42
C ARG A 308 -3.21 7.81 -9.97
N LEU A 309 -4.01 7.12 -9.16
CA LEU A 309 -4.37 7.52 -7.80
C LEU A 309 -3.22 7.21 -6.82
N PRO A 310 -2.51 8.22 -6.26
CA PRO A 310 -1.34 7.95 -5.40
C PRO A 310 -1.66 7.29 -4.05
N ALA A 311 -2.93 7.28 -3.64
CA ALA A 311 -3.34 6.67 -2.38
C ALA A 311 -3.48 5.14 -2.47
N ALA A 312 -3.63 4.60 -3.68
CA ALA A 312 -3.74 3.16 -3.93
C ALA A 312 -2.38 2.58 -4.33
N LEU A 313 -2.15 1.30 -4.04
CA LEU A 313 -0.95 0.58 -4.47
C LEU A 313 -1.08 0.18 -5.95
N THR A 314 -0.42 0.92 -6.84
CA THR A 314 -0.42 0.67 -8.28
C THR A 314 0.69 -0.29 -8.67
N VAL A 315 0.31 -1.42 -9.26
CA VAL A 315 1.20 -2.58 -9.42
C VAL A 315 1.49 -2.88 -10.89
N GLY A 316 2.76 -2.80 -11.26
CA GLY A 316 3.28 -3.27 -12.54
C GLY A 316 3.57 -4.78 -12.54
N ALA A 317 3.62 -5.39 -13.73
CA ALA A 317 3.87 -6.83 -13.88
C ALA A 317 5.31 -7.15 -14.25
N THR A 318 5.87 -8.18 -13.61
CA THR A 318 7.15 -8.82 -14.00
C THR A 318 6.96 -10.23 -14.54
N GLU A 319 7.95 -10.64 -15.31
CA GLU A 319 8.21 -12.02 -15.71
C GLU A 319 9.05 -12.75 -14.64
N LYS A 320 9.11 -14.08 -14.73
CA LYS A 320 9.90 -14.96 -13.84
C LYS A 320 11.41 -14.63 -13.78
N THR A 321 11.90 -13.84 -14.72
CA THR A 321 13.30 -13.43 -14.89
C THR A 321 13.60 -12.02 -14.35
N ASP A 322 12.71 -11.45 -13.53
CA ASP A 322 12.77 -10.07 -13.04
C ASP A 322 12.75 -9.00 -14.14
N ARG A 323 12.33 -9.35 -15.35
CA ARG A 323 12.07 -8.37 -16.40
C ARG A 323 10.66 -7.82 -16.26
N ARG A 324 10.46 -6.50 -16.42
CA ARG A 324 9.10 -5.97 -16.60
C ARG A 324 8.45 -6.66 -17.80
N ALA A 325 7.24 -7.18 -17.60
CA ALA A 325 6.48 -7.79 -18.68
C ALA A 325 6.23 -6.75 -19.79
N SER A 326 6.41 -7.15 -21.05
CA SER A 326 6.35 -6.23 -22.20
C SER A 326 5.03 -5.47 -22.34
N PHE A 327 3.93 -6.04 -21.85
CA PHE A 327 2.61 -5.41 -21.84
C PHE A 327 2.39 -4.45 -20.66
N SER A 328 3.14 -4.56 -19.56
CA SER A 328 2.87 -3.80 -18.33
C SER A 328 2.96 -2.31 -18.58
N ASN A 329 2.02 -1.52 -18.08
CA ASN A 329 2.21 -0.08 -17.97
C ASN A 329 3.38 0.23 -17.02
N PHE A 330 3.91 1.45 -17.13
CA PHE A 330 5.09 1.93 -16.42
C PHE A 330 4.89 3.39 -15.98
N GLY A 331 5.86 3.96 -15.28
CA GLY A 331 5.88 5.38 -14.92
C GLY A 331 5.80 5.64 -13.42
N ALA A 332 5.85 6.92 -13.07
CA ALA A 332 5.96 7.38 -11.69
C ALA A 332 4.71 7.12 -10.82
N CYS A 333 3.59 6.71 -11.43
CA CYS A 333 2.38 6.34 -10.70
C CYS A 333 2.37 4.87 -10.24
N LEU A 334 3.34 4.05 -10.66
CA LEU A 334 3.54 2.74 -10.04
C LEU A 334 4.17 2.95 -8.66
N ASP A 335 3.79 2.09 -7.71
CA ASP A 335 4.43 2.00 -6.40
C ASP A 335 5.50 0.91 -6.37
N LEU A 336 5.20 -0.22 -7.03
CA LEU A 336 6.06 -1.38 -7.14
C LEU A 336 5.63 -2.29 -8.30
N PHE A 337 6.45 -3.31 -8.55
CA PHE A 337 6.17 -4.43 -9.43
C PHE A 337 5.87 -5.69 -8.63
N ALA A 338 5.13 -6.61 -9.22
CA ALA A 338 4.94 -7.97 -8.71
C ALA A 338 4.82 -8.98 -9.86
N PRO A 339 4.96 -10.30 -9.59
CA PRO A 339 4.79 -11.36 -10.58
C PRO A 339 3.46 -11.25 -11.33
N GLY A 340 3.49 -11.12 -12.66
CA GLY A 340 2.28 -10.92 -13.45
C GLY A 340 2.26 -11.57 -14.83
N ALA A 341 3.33 -12.19 -15.31
CA ALA A 341 3.36 -12.88 -16.60
C ALA A 341 3.48 -14.40 -16.44
N GLY A 342 2.45 -15.15 -16.84
CA GLY A 342 2.42 -16.60 -16.71
C GLY A 342 2.16 -17.06 -15.27
N ILE A 343 1.15 -16.48 -14.62
CA ILE A 343 0.76 -16.80 -13.24
C ILE A 343 -0.32 -17.88 -13.25
N THR A 344 -0.05 -19.00 -12.59
CA THR A 344 -1.01 -20.08 -12.37
C THR A 344 -1.84 -19.81 -11.12
N SER A 345 -3.17 -19.92 -11.24
CA SER A 345 -4.11 -19.78 -10.11
C SER A 345 -5.41 -20.53 -10.39
N ALA A 346 -6.35 -20.47 -9.45
CA ALA A 346 -7.70 -21.03 -9.55
C ALA A 346 -8.46 -20.52 -10.79
N TRP A 347 -9.38 -21.32 -11.30
CA TRP A 347 -10.23 -20.97 -12.43
C TRP A 347 -11.68 -21.42 -12.21
N HIS A 348 -12.63 -20.72 -12.82
CA HIS A 348 -14.05 -20.89 -12.52
C HIS A 348 -14.68 -22.18 -13.10
N THR A 349 -14.09 -22.78 -14.13
CA THR A 349 -14.73 -23.86 -14.89
C THR A 349 -14.93 -25.12 -14.04
N GLY A 350 -16.11 -25.74 -14.15
CA GLY A 350 -16.44 -26.96 -13.40
C GLY A 350 -16.81 -26.71 -11.94
N ALA A 351 -16.77 -25.47 -11.47
CA ALA A 351 -17.30 -25.08 -10.16
C ALA A 351 -18.83 -24.96 -10.22
N THR A 352 -19.49 -25.44 -9.17
CA THR A 352 -20.93 -25.22 -8.94
C THR A 352 -21.17 -24.91 -7.46
N ALA A 353 -22.37 -24.44 -7.13
CA ALA A 353 -22.77 -24.27 -5.72
C ALA A 353 -22.77 -25.60 -4.94
N ALA A 354 -22.97 -26.74 -5.62
CA ALA A 354 -23.03 -28.08 -5.01
C ALA A 354 -21.66 -28.79 -4.96
N ALA A 355 -20.71 -28.37 -5.78
CA ALA A 355 -19.38 -28.97 -5.87
C ALA A 355 -18.34 -27.90 -6.17
N PRO A 356 -17.37 -27.65 -5.26
CA PRO A 356 -16.32 -26.67 -5.51
C PRO A 356 -15.46 -27.11 -6.70
N GLY A 357 -15.07 -26.14 -7.53
CA GLY A 357 -14.14 -26.38 -8.64
C GLY A 357 -12.73 -26.67 -8.16
N THR A 358 -11.95 -27.32 -9.03
CA THR A 358 -10.50 -27.55 -8.86
C THR A 358 -9.71 -27.09 -10.10
N ALA A 359 -10.37 -26.45 -11.06
CA ALA A 359 -9.75 -26.01 -12.29
C ALA A 359 -8.73 -24.91 -12.04
N THR A 360 -7.68 -24.90 -12.84
CA THR A 360 -6.61 -23.88 -12.76
C THR A 360 -6.34 -23.33 -14.14
N ASN A 361 -5.76 -22.13 -14.20
CA ASN A 361 -5.34 -21.53 -15.45
C ASN A 361 -4.08 -20.69 -15.27
N THR A 362 -3.28 -20.57 -16.32
CA THR A 362 -2.06 -19.76 -16.36
C THR A 362 -2.26 -18.58 -17.30
N VAL A 363 -2.36 -17.37 -16.74
CA VAL A 363 -2.64 -16.15 -17.51
C VAL A 363 -1.67 -15.03 -17.13
N SER A 364 -1.72 -13.94 -17.88
CA SER A 364 -0.79 -12.81 -17.73
C SER A 364 -1.53 -11.48 -17.68
N GLY A 365 -1.06 -10.56 -16.84
CA GLY A 365 -1.55 -9.20 -16.73
C GLY A 365 -1.04 -8.51 -15.47
N THR A 366 -1.09 -7.19 -15.44
CA THR A 366 -0.99 -6.43 -14.18
C THR A 366 -2.13 -6.80 -13.23
N SER A 367 -3.23 -7.34 -13.77
CA SER A 367 -4.31 -7.99 -13.04
C SER A 367 -3.88 -9.21 -12.23
N MET A 368 -2.77 -9.88 -12.60
CA MET A 368 -2.18 -10.98 -11.83
C MET A 368 -1.08 -10.50 -10.88
N ALA A 369 -0.50 -9.33 -11.16
CA ALA A 369 0.47 -8.69 -10.26
C ALA A 369 -0.19 -8.03 -9.04
N ALA A 370 -1.26 -7.26 -9.25
CA ALA A 370 -2.02 -6.60 -8.19
C ALA A 370 -2.46 -7.53 -7.03
N PRO A 371 -3.00 -8.75 -7.26
CA PRO A 371 -3.43 -9.62 -6.18
C PRO A 371 -2.28 -10.17 -5.32
N HIS A 372 -1.04 -10.25 -5.84
CA HIS A 372 0.11 -10.57 -5.00
C HIS A 372 0.33 -9.47 -3.94
N VAL A 373 0.21 -8.20 -4.33
CA VAL A 373 0.36 -7.05 -3.42
C VAL A 373 -0.81 -6.96 -2.44
N ALA A 374 -2.05 -7.21 -2.89
CA ALA A 374 -3.20 -7.30 -1.98
C ALA A 374 -3.03 -8.41 -0.94
N GLY A 375 -2.53 -9.58 -1.35
CA GLY A 375 -2.21 -10.67 -0.43
C GLY A 375 -1.08 -10.30 0.55
N ALA A 376 -0.02 -9.64 0.09
CA ALA A 376 1.05 -9.18 0.98
C ALA A 376 0.55 -8.13 2.00
N ALA A 377 -0.35 -7.23 1.59
CA ALA A 377 -1.04 -6.32 2.50
C ALA A 377 -1.87 -7.09 3.54
N ALA A 378 -2.57 -8.15 3.15
CA ALA A 378 -3.33 -8.99 4.06
C ALA A 378 -2.42 -9.74 5.05
N LEU A 379 -1.23 -10.18 4.65
CA LEU A 379 -0.25 -10.76 5.59
C LEU A 379 0.14 -9.75 6.68
N LEU A 380 0.51 -8.52 6.29
CA LEU A 380 0.86 -7.46 7.23
C LEU A 380 -0.29 -7.15 8.20
N LEU A 381 -1.51 -7.05 7.68
CA LEU A 381 -2.69 -6.76 8.48
C LEU A 381 -3.09 -7.92 9.41
N SER A 382 -2.83 -9.17 9.04
CA SER A 382 -3.08 -10.31 9.95
C SER A 382 -2.14 -10.33 11.15
N THR A 383 -0.90 -9.86 10.97
CA THR A 383 0.09 -9.74 12.06
C THR A 383 -0.11 -8.45 12.87
N THR A 384 -0.54 -7.36 12.23
CA THR A 384 -0.80 -6.08 12.90
C THR A 384 -2.09 -5.46 12.36
N PRO A 385 -3.26 -5.83 12.91
CA PRO A 385 -4.57 -5.40 12.40
C PRO A 385 -4.86 -3.90 12.47
N SER A 386 -4.07 -3.15 13.24
CA SER A 386 -4.24 -1.70 13.42
C SER A 386 -3.48 -0.84 12.39
N LEU A 387 -2.77 -1.45 11.42
CA LEU A 387 -2.06 -0.68 10.41
C LEU A 387 -3.03 0.08 9.51
N THR A 388 -2.77 1.38 9.31
CA THR A 388 -3.50 2.18 8.32
C THR A 388 -3.08 1.80 6.90
N PRO A 389 -3.93 2.01 5.87
CA PRO A 389 -3.55 1.77 4.48
C PRO A 389 -2.25 2.46 4.07
N ALA A 390 -2.02 3.69 4.51
CA ALA A 390 -0.78 4.43 4.25
C ALA A 390 0.44 3.75 4.86
N THR A 391 0.32 3.22 6.09
CA THR A 391 1.40 2.46 6.75
C THR A 391 1.65 1.14 6.05
N VAL A 392 0.60 0.42 5.62
CA VAL A 392 0.74 -0.81 4.84
C VAL A 392 1.48 -0.54 3.53
N ALA A 393 1.06 0.47 2.77
CA ALA A 393 1.71 0.86 1.52
C ALA A 393 3.18 1.25 1.71
N SER A 394 3.47 2.04 2.76
CA SER A 394 4.84 2.41 3.09
C SER A 394 5.70 1.20 3.47
N ARG A 395 5.17 0.23 4.22
CA ARG A 395 5.91 -0.99 4.58
C ARG A 395 6.22 -1.83 3.36
N LEU A 396 5.22 -2.13 2.53
CA LEU A 396 5.39 -2.95 1.32
C LEU A 396 6.40 -2.32 0.34
N THR A 397 6.38 -1.00 0.18
CA THR A 397 7.33 -0.32 -0.72
C THR A 397 8.73 -0.16 -0.12
N ALA A 398 8.86 -0.06 1.20
CA ALA A 398 10.15 0.04 1.88
C ALA A 398 10.88 -1.31 1.97
N THR A 399 10.13 -2.42 2.09
CA THR A 399 10.72 -3.78 2.16
C THR A 399 10.90 -4.43 0.80
N ALA A 400 10.37 -3.83 -0.28
CA ALA A 400 10.50 -4.35 -1.64
C ALA A 400 11.97 -4.54 -2.03
N THR A 401 12.24 -5.58 -2.82
CA THR A 401 13.56 -5.80 -3.42
C THR A 401 13.82 -4.71 -4.45
N THR A 402 14.84 -3.89 -4.23
CA THR A 402 15.16 -2.76 -5.11
C THR A 402 16.20 -3.11 -6.17
N GLY A 403 16.09 -2.52 -7.36
CA GLY A 403 17.15 -2.57 -8.37
C GLY A 403 17.22 -3.85 -9.21
N THR A 404 16.36 -4.84 -8.96
CA THR A 404 16.35 -6.12 -9.69
C THR A 404 15.52 -6.06 -10.98
N VAL A 405 14.52 -5.18 -11.06
CA VAL A 405 13.60 -5.16 -12.20
C VAL A 405 14.30 -4.60 -13.43
N THR A 406 14.58 -5.47 -14.40
CA THR A 406 15.18 -5.06 -15.68
C THR A 406 14.12 -4.48 -16.60
N SER A 407 14.49 -3.44 -17.37
CA SER A 407 13.58 -2.72 -18.27
C SER A 407 12.31 -2.19 -17.58
N ALA A 408 12.42 -1.72 -16.34
CA ALA A 408 11.30 -1.21 -15.51
C ALA A 408 10.47 -0.09 -16.18
N GLY A 409 10.98 0.53 -17.24
CA GLY A 409 10.31 1.64 -17.94
C GLY A 409 10.67 2.99 -17.32
N ALA A 410 10.50 4.05 -18.11
CA ALA A 410 10.93 5.38 -17.70
C ALA A 410 10.19 5.82 -16.43
N LYS A 411 10.94 6.28 -15.42
CA LYS A 411 10.45 6.82 -14.14
C LYS A 411 9.68 5.84 -13.24
N SER A 412 9.60 4.56 -13.60
CA SER A 412 9.03 3.56 -12.68
C SER A 412 9.96 3.36 -11.48
N PRO A 413 9.43 3.18 -10.25
CA PRO A 413 10.25 2.75 -9.14
C PRO A 413 10.76 1.33 -9.41
N ASN A 414 12.07 1.10 -9.28
CA ASN A 414 12.64 -0.23 -9.40
C ASN A 414 12.51 -0.97 -8.05
N ARG A 415 11.27 -1.38 -7.74
CA ARG A 415 10.86 -2.08 -6.52
C ARG A 415 10.06 -3.30 -6.90
N LEU A 416 10.49 -4.49 -6.53
CA LEU A 416 9.76 -5.74 -6.70
C LEU A 416 9.22 -6.19 -5.34
N LEU A 417 7.94 -6.56 -5.29
CA LEU A 417 7.27 -7.01 -4.07
C LEU A 417 8.11 -8.05 -3.35
N PHE A 418 8.28 -7.85 -2.05
CA PHE A 418 8.94 -8.80 -1.16
C PHE A 418 8.10 -8.97 0.11
N VAL A 419 7.75 -10.21 0.40
CA VAL A 419 7.09 -10.68 1.61
C VAL A 419 8.18 -11.28 2.48
N ALA A 420 8.48 -10.63 3.60
CA ALA A 420 9.40 -11.20 4.56
C ALA A 420 8.77 -12.47 5.18
N PRO A 421 9.52 -13.58 5.27
CA PRO A 421 9.06 -14.81 5.91
C PRO A 421 8.69 -14.64 7.38
#